data_AF-A0A6M2A0J9-F1
#
_entry.id   AF-A0A6M2A0J9-F1
#
_cell.length_a   1.000
_cell.length_b   1.000
_cell.length_c   1.000
_cell.angle_alpha   90.00
_cell.angle_beta   90.00
_cell.angle_gamma   90.00
#
_symmetry.space_group_name_H-M   'P 1'
#
loop_
_entity.id
_entity.type
_entity.pdbx_description
1 polymer ?
#
loop_
_entity_poly.entity_id
_entity_poly.type
_entity_poly.pdbx_seq_one_letter_code
_entity_poly.pdbx_strand_id
1 'polypeptide(L)'
;MLGILSVILIHSAPFDEVAQGTAVPKKDTELSLKGGRTIVVREIQFSGNNAIPTKQLEDLTSFYLNKPIAAADLSEMQQKIVSLYKSKGYSQVKVLIPSKQKGGVLTVSIQEGRIMSSKKSPT
;
A
#
# COMPACT_ATOMS: atom_id res chain seq x y z
N MET A 1 36.38 40.15 -21.91
CA MET A 1 35.29 40.07 -20.91
C MET A 1 34.18 39.21 -21.48
N LEU A 2 33.85 38.08 -20.84
CA LEU A 2 32.70 37.24 -21.19
C LEU A 2 31.47 37.78 -20.44
N GLY A 3 30.45 38.20 -21.18
CA GLY A 3 29.15 38.63 -20.65
C GLY A 3 28.09 37.57 -20.89
N ILE A 4 27.44 37.15 -19.81
CA ILE A 4 26.30 36.24 -19.74
C ILE A 4 25.11 36.72 -20.60
N LEU A 5 24.46 35.80 -21.32
CA LEU A 5 23.21 36.07 -22.03
C LEU A 5 22.05 35.43 -21.25
N SER A 6 21.25 36.28 -20.60
CA SER A 6 20.05 35.89 -19.87
C SER A 6 18.85 35.77 -20.80
N VAL A 7 18.13 34.67 -20.62
CA VAL A 7 16.76 34.38 -21.06
C VAL A 7 15.79 35.43 -20.54
N ILE A 8 14.79 35.81 -21.35
CA ILE A 8 13.34 35.93 -21.03
C ILE A 8 12.64 36.40 -22.32
N LEU A 9 11.79 35.54 -22.91
CA LEU A 9 10.80 35.95 -23.91
C LEU A 9 9.40 35.82 -23.30
N ILE A 10 8.76 36.97 -23.20
CA ILE A 10 7.38 37.26 -22.83
C ILE A 10 6.43 36.74 -23.93
N HIS A 11 5.24 36.24 -23.59
CA HIS A 11 3.99 36.70 -24.22
C HIS A 11 2.73 36.29 -23.44
N SER A 12 1.94 37.32 -23.10
CA SER A 12 0.56 37.29 -22.63
C SER A 12 -0.41 36.80 -23.71
N ALA A 13 -1.54 36.21 -23.32
CA ALA A 13 -2.89 36.80 -23.40
C ALA A 13 -3.98 35.71 -23.25
N PRO A 14 -5.24 36.07 -22.91
CA PRO A 14 -6.23 35.21 -22.25
C PRO A 14 -7.16 34.50 -23.24
N PHE A 15 -7.83 33.43 -22.80
CA PHE A 15 -8.95 32.85 -23.54
C PHE A 15 -10.08 32.49 -22.58
N ASP A 16 -11.10 33.34 -22.59
CA ASP A 16 -12.42 33.11 -22.01
C ASP A 16 -13.20 32.03 -22.80
N GLU A 17 -14.20 31.46 -22.10
CA GLU A 17 -15.48 30.99 -22.65
C GLU A 17 -15.67 29.52 -23.13
N VAL A 18 -16.25 28.73 -22.21
CA VAL A 18 -17.43 27.82 -22.28
C VAL A 18 -17.66 26.86 -23.48
N ALA A 19 -17.84 25.55 -23.16
CA ALA A 19 -19.05 24.74 -23.41
C ALA A 19 -18.82 23.26 -23.83
N GLN A 20 -19.28 22.36 -22.95
CA GLN A 20 -19.99 21.09 -23.21
C GLN A 20 -19.23 19.87 -23.77
N GLY A 21 -19.35 18.76 -23.03
CA GLY A 21 -19.56 17.44 -23.64
C GLY A 21 -18.74 16.28 -23.09
N THR A 22 -19.41 15.44 -22.29
CA THR A 22 -19.20 13.99 -22.15
C THR A 22 -18.18 13.43 -21.13
N ALA A 23 -18.76 12.65 -20.19
CA ALA A 23 -18.24 11.43 -19.55
C ALA A 23 -17.06 11.47 -18.55
N VAL A 24 -17.43 11.44 -17.26
CA VAL A 24 -16.88 10.70 -16.08
C VAL A 24 -15.37 10.37 -16.01
N PRO A 25 -14.77 10.53 -14.81
CA PRO A 25 -14.62 9.32 -14.01
C PRO A 25 -15.10 9.49 -12.57
N LYS A 26 -15.77 8.44 -12.09
CA LYS A 26 -16.11 8.21 -10.70
C LYS A 26 -14.92 8.59 -9.83
N LYS A 27 -15.16 9.52 -8.90
CA LYS A 27 -14.26 9.80 -7.79
C LYS A 27 -14.33 8.59 -6.86
N ASP A 28 -13.71 7.50 -7.27
CA ASP A 28 -13.34 6.41 -6.38
C ASP A 28 -12.53 7.09 -5.28
N THR A 29 -13.17 7.26 -4.14
CA THR A 29 -12.65 8.03 -3.03
C THR A 29 -11.47 7.26 -2.49
N GLU A 30 -10.30 7.60 -3.03
CA GLU A 30 -9.04 7.01 -2.68
C GLU A 30 -8.65 7.55 -1.30
N LEU A 31 -9.20 6.91 -0.26
CA LEU A 31 -9.05 7.29 1.15
C LEU A 31 -7.59 7.06 1.55
N SER A 32 -6.76 8.09 1.40
CA SER A 32 -5.35 8.08 1.76
C SER A 32 -5.16 8.42 3.24
N LEU A 33 -4.45 7.57 3.98
CA LEU A 33 -4.24 7.62 5.44
C LEU A 33 -3.29 8.71 5.96
N LYS A 34 -2.88 9.68 5.13
CA LYS A 34 -2.02 10.80 5.56
C LYS A 34 -2.87 11.81 6.35
N GLY A 35 -2.93 11.66 7.69
CA GLY A 35 -3.43 12.72 8.60
C GLY A 35 -4.44 12.30 9.67
N GLY A 36 -4.21 11.22 10.42
CA GLY A 36 -5.09 10.82 11.53
C GLY A 36 -6.46 10.28 11.11
N ARG A 37 -6.66 10.01 9.81
CA ARG A 37 -7.89 9.41 9.28
C ARG A 37 -7.86 7.90 9.48
N THR A 38 -8.98 7.34 9.89
CA THR A 38 -9.23 5.90 9.91
C THR A 38 -9.90 5.46 8.61
N ILE A 39 -9.62 4.23 8.19
CA ILE A 39 -10.32 3.54 7.10
C ILE A 39 -11.09 2.36 7.66
N VAL A 40 -12.14 1.91 6.97
CA VAL A 40 -12.82 0.66 7.27
C VAL A 40 -12.47 -0.36 6.19
N VAL A 41 -11.85 -1.46 6.60
CA VAL A 41 -11.50 -2.57 5.71
C VAL A 41 -12.58 -3.64 5.81
N ARG A 42 -13.18 -4.01 4.68
CA ARG A 42 -14.23 -5.04 4.60
C ARG A 42 -13.66 -6.39 4.23
N GLU A 43 -12.60 -6.39 3.43
CA GLU A 43 -11.95 -7.58 2.92
C GLU A 43 -10.46 -7.34 2.82
N ILE A 44 -9.66 -8.38 3.07
CA ILE A 44 -8.21 -8.36 2.86
C ILE A 44 -7.88 -9.44 1.83
N GLN A 45 -7.27 -9.04 0.73
CA GLN A 45 -6.80 -9.94 -0.31
C GLN A 45 -5.29 -10.07 -0.24
N PHE A 46 -4.81 -11.31 -0.17
CA PHE A 46 -3.38 -11.61 -0.14
C PHE A 46 -2.87 -12.00 -1.53
N SER A 47 -1.66 -11.58 -1.85
CA SER A 47 -0.96 -11.96 -3.06
C SER A 47 0.50 -12.26 -2.76
N GLY A 48 1.07 -13.26 -3.43
CA GLY A 48 2.46 -13.68 -3.25
C GLY A 48 2.72 -14.54 -2.00
N ASN A 49 1.65 -14.98 -1.30
CA ASN A 49 1.73 -15.91 -0.18
C ASN A 49 1.79 -17.37 -0.65
N ASN A 50 2.95 -17.83 -1.10
CA ASN A 50 3.15 -19.22 -1.49
C ASN A 50 3.54 -20.10 -0.30
N ALA A 51 4.26 -19.53 0.68
CA ALA A 51 4.75 -20.25 1.85
C ALA A 51 3.69 -20.48 2.93
N ILE A 52 2.79 -19.50 3.10
CA ILE A 52 1.78 -19.50 4.16
C ILE A 52 0.39 -19.51 3.50
N PRO A 53 -0.48 -20.48 3.85
CA PRO A 53 -1.83 -20.53 3.31
C PRO A 53 -2.62 -19.26 3.63
N THR A 54 -3.41 -18.80 2.66
CA THR A 54 -4.25 -17.59 2.79
C THR A 54 -5.09 -17.61 4.06
N LYS A 55 -5.69 -18.76 4.41
CA LYS A 55 -6.49 -18.93 5.63
C LYS A 55 -5.74 -18.56 6.91
N GLN A 56 -4.44 -18.87 7.02
CA GLN A 56 -3.67 -18.48 8.21
C GLN A 56 -3.44 -16.96 8.28
N LEU A 57 -3.31 -16.30 7.12
CA LEU A 57 -3.20 -14.85 7.05
C LEU A 57 -4.55 -14.16 7.32
N GLU A 58 -5.64 -14.74 6.85
CA GLU A 58 -7.00 -14.29 7.18
C GLU A 58 -7.27 -14.41 8.67
N ASP A 59 -6.97 -15.56 9.28
CA ASP A 59 -7.13 -15.78 10.72
C ASP A 59 -6.30 -14.75 11.54
N LEU A 60 -5.07 -14.45 11.10
CA LEU A 60 -4.20 -13.44 11.73
C LEU A 60 -4.73 -12.01 11.60
N THR A 61 -5.39 -11.68 10.49
CA THR A 61 -5.79 -10.31 10.13
C THR A 61 -7.27 -10.01 10.33
N SER A 62 -8.09 -11.00 10.66
CA SER A 62 -9.54 -10.88 10.87
C SER A 62 -9.92 -9.79 11.88
N PHE A 63 -9.07 -9.53 12.88
CA PHE A 63 -9.27 -8.48 13.88
C PHE A 63 -9.33 -7.05 13.29
N TYR A 64 -8.80 -6.84 12.09
CA TYR A 64 -8.77 -5.52 11.43
C TYR A 64 -9.95 -5.30 10.48
N LEU A 65 -10.80 -6.30 10.28
CA LEU A 65 -11.98 -6.21 9.42
C LEU A 65 -13.16 -5.52 10.11
N ASN A 66 -14.00 -4.88 9.31
CA ASN A 66 -15.28 -4.28 9.68
C ASN A 66 -15.21 -3.27 10.83
N LYS A 67 -14.05 -2.62 11.02
CA LYS A 67 -13.87 -1.57 12.02
C LYS A 67 -12.99 -0.44 11.51
N PRO A 68 -13.04 0.74 12.14
CA PRO A 68 -12.10 1.83 11.86
C PRO A 68 -10.69 1.42 12.27
N ILE A 69 -9.74 1.49 11.33
CA ILE A 69 -8.32 1.25 11.59
C ILE A 69 -7.50 2.45 11.11
N ALA A 70 -6.48 2.81 11.86
CA ALA A 70 -5.55 3.89 11.55
C ALA A 70 -4.29 3.36 10.82
N ALA A 71 -3.44 4.29 10.38
CA ALA A 71 -2.15 3.93 9.79
C ALA A 71 -1.27 3.08 10.74
N ALA A 72 -1.37 3.29 12.06
CA ALA A 72 -0.66 2.50 13.05
C ALA A 72 -1.10 1.03 13.06
N ASP A 73 -2.41 0.77 12.94
CA ASP A 73 -2.96 -0.59 12.85
C ASP A 73 -2.49 -1.31 11.58
N LEU A 74 -2.39 -0.61 10.45
CA LEU A 74 -1.82 -1.19 9.24
C LEU A 74 -0.34 -1.56 9.41
N SER A 75 0.43 -0.72 10.10
CA SER A 75 1.83 -1.01 10.39
C SER A 75 1.97 -2.19 11.34
N GLU A 76 1.12 -2.28 12.36
CA GLU A 76 1.07 -3.43 13.27
C GLU A 76 0.68 -4.72 12.52
N MET A 77 -0.34 -4.67 11.67
CA MET A 77 -0.74 -5.79 10.81
C MET A 77 0.43 -6.26 9.94
N GLN A 78 1.14 -5.33 9.29
CA GLN A 78 2.32 -5.61 8.48
C GLN A 78 3.40 -6.33 9.31
N GLN A 79 3.69 -5.84 10.52
CA GLN A 79 4.68 -6.43 11.42
C GLN A 79 4.27 -7.83 11.89
N LYS A 80 2.99 -8.07 12.16
CA LYS A 80 2.46 -9.40 12.51
C LYS A 80 2.65 -10.39 11.37
N ILE A 81 2.34 -10.00 10.14
CA ILE A 81 2.56 -10.85 8.95
C ILE A 81 4.06 -11.15 8.80
N VAL A 82 4.92 -10.12 8.85
CA VAL A 82 6.39 -10.32 8.78
C VAL A 82 6.89 -11.26 9.87
N SER A 83 6.38 -11.13 11.09
CA SER A 83 6.78 -11.98 12.24
C SER A 83 6.34 -13.42 12.05
N LEU A 84 5.13 -13.65 11.52
CA LEU A 84 4.67 -14.99 11.16
C LEU A 84 5.61 -15.64 10.13
N TYR A 85 5.97 -14.91 9.07
CA TYR A 85 6.92 -15.39 8.06
C TYR A 85 8.30 -15.70 8.65
N LYS A 86 8.85 -14.80 9.48
CA LYS A 86 10.13 -15.03 10.16
C LYS A 86 10.10 -16.25 11.06
N SER A 87 9.00 -16.49 11.78
CA SER A 87 8.83 -17.68 12.64
C SER A 87 8.85 -19.00 11.85
N LYS A 88 8.52 -18.95 10.55
CA LYS A 88 8.57 -20.08 9.62
C LYS A 88 9.91 -20.22 8.89
N GLY A 89 10.90 -19.38 9.21
CA GLY A 89 12.24 -19.42 8.63
C GLY A 89 12.48 -18.45 7.46
N TYR A 90 11.49 -17.64 7.08
CA TYR A 90 11.62 -16.66 6.00
C TYR A 90 12.29 -15.38 6.52
N SER A 91 13.60 -15.28 6.30
CA SER A 91 14.41 -14.14 6.76
C SER A 91 14.31 -12.91 5.84
N GLN A 92 14.10 -13.14 4.55
CA GLN A 92 13.88 -12.10 3.55
C GLN A 92 12.40 -12.10 3.18
N VAL A 93 11.62 -11.21 3.77
CA VAL A 93 10.21 -11.02 3.42
C VAL A 93 9.90 -9.53 3.39
N LYS A 94 9.16 -9.09 2.37
CA LYS A 94 8.65 -7.72 2.27
C LYS A 94 7.15 -7.76 2.11
N VAL A 95 6.44 -7.17 3.07
CA VAL A 95 4.99 -7.02 3.04
C VAL A 95 4.67 -5.60 2.61
N LEU A 96 3.83 -5.43 1.60
CA LEU A 96 3.38 -4.15 1.07
C LEU A 96 1.90 -4.00 1.32
N ILE A 97 1.53 -2.97 2.08
CA ILE A 97 0.14 -2.62 2.37
C ILE A 97 -0.05 -1.18 1.88
N PRO A 98 -0.80 -0.94 0.79
CA PRO A 98 -1.08 0.40 0.32
C PRO A 98 -1.95 1.14 1.34
N SER A 99 -1.64 2.41 1.56
CA SER A 99 -2.46 3.30 2.41
C SER A 99 -3.78 3.71 1.77
N LYS A 100 -4.08 3.18 0.58
CA LYS A 100 -5.22 3.46 -0.28
C LYS A 100 -5.95 2.15 -0.53
N GLN A 101 -7.27 2.16 -0.46
CA GLN A 101 -8.09 0.99 -0.69
C GLN A 101 -9.18 1.29 -1.69
N LYS A 102 -9.56 0.28 -2.47
CA LYS A 102 -10.65 0.38 -3.45
C LYS A 102 -11.85 -0.39 -2.91
N GLY A 103 -12.97 0.30 -2.71
CA GLY A 103 -14.22 -0.33 -2.29
C GLY A 103 -14.18 -1.03 -0.92
N GLY A 104 -13.23 -0.68 -0.05
CA GLY A 104 -13.04 -1.34 1.25
C GLY A 104 -12.26 -2.66 1.17
N VAL A 105 -11.67 -3.00 0.02
CA VAL A 105 -10.78 -4.13 -0.15
C VAL A 105 -9.33 -3.66 0.04
N LEU A 106 -8.62 -4.30 0.97
CA LEU A 106 -7.19 -4.09 1.20
C LEU A 106 -6.38 -5.16 0.52
N THR A 107 -5.56 -4.78 -0.46
CA THR A 107 -4.62 -5.72 -1.09
C THR A 107 -3.31 -5.73 -0.32
N VAL A 108 -2.93 -6.88 0.22
CA VAL A 108 -1.65 -7.11 0.89
C VAL A 108 -0.76 -7.93 -0.04
N SER A 109 0.33 -7.33 -0.53
CA SER A 109 1.29 -8.03 -1.37
C SER A 109 2.49 -8.48 -0.55
N ILE A 110 2.80 -9.77 -0.63
CA ILE A 110 3.89 -10.40 0.09
C ILE A 110 4.95 -10.81 -0.94
N GLN A 111 6.16 -10.30 -0.76
CA GLN A 111 7.33 -10.69 -1.53
C GLN A 111 8.19 -11.58 -0.65
N GLU A 112 8.09 -12.89 -0.91
CA GLU A 112 8.89 -13.92 -0.27
C GLU A 112 10.28 -13.92 -0.93
N GLY A 113 11.30 -13.48 -0.21
CA GLY A 113 12.69 -13.61 -0.62
C GLY A 113 13.15 -15.07 -0.54
N ARG A 114 14.34 -15.35 -1.06
CA ARG A 114 14.89 -16.71 -1.09
C ARG A 114 14.98 -17.28 0.33
N ILE A 115 14.51 -18.51 0.49
CA ILE A 115 14.69 -19.26 1.74
C ILE A 115 16.19 -19.49 1.96
N MET A 116 16.76 -18.81 2.95
CA MET A 116 18.04 -19.24 3.50
C MET A 116 17.71 -20.28 4.56
N SER A 117 17.92 -21.55 4.23
CA SER A 117 17.81 -22.65 5.19
C SER A 117 18.72 -22.36 6.37
N SER A 118 18.18 -21.77 7.44
CA SER A 118 18.90 -21.69 8.71
C SER A 118 18.92 -23.11 9.27
N LYS A 119 20.03 -23.80 8.99
CA LYS A 119 20.38 -25.05 9.66
C LYS A 119 20.33 -24.77 11.17
N LYS A 120 19.34 -25.33 11.87
CA LYS A 120 19.51 -25.58 13.30
C LYS A 120 20.61 -26.64 13.42
N SER A 121 21.79 -26.21 13.84
CA SER A 121 22.74 -27.03 14.60
C SER A 121 22.85 -26.34 15.96
N PRO A 122 22.21 -26.92 16.98
CA PRO A 122 22.95 -27.45 18.14
C PRO A 122 22.27 -28.76 18.63
N THR A 123 22.93 -29.79 19.17
CA THR A 123 24.23 -30.00 19.80
C THR A 123 24.58 -31.47 19.58
#